data_AF-A0AA40V968-F1
#
_entry.id   AF-A0AA40V968-F1
#
_cell.length_a   1.000
_cell.length_b   1.000
_cell.length_c   1.000
_cell.angle_alpha   90.00
_cell.angle_beta   90.00
_cell.angle_gamma   90.00
#
_symmetry.space_group_name_H-M   'P 1'
#
loop_
_entity.id
_entity.type
_entity.pdbx_description
1 polymer ?
#
loop_
_entity_poly.entity_id
_entity_poly.type
_entity_poly.pdbx_seq_one_letter_code
_entity_poly.pdbx_strand_id
1 'polypeptide(L)'
;MKTQQSRTRTLGCGSKQRGFTMVELGFVMVLIVGLAAVFLPDLFKQREDAKYSTAIAQIEKNFVSAIARQVARTNSCTAANVTKANLIKRGLPEQTVFGTEWSVAGVASNVVSITYGVDSTDSSAAGDIAAMLSKNANISSAVANGTTGVTIGYRCN
;
A
#
# COMPACT_ATOMS: atom_id res chain seq x y z
N MET A 1 76.26 -18.79 26.88
CA MET A 1 75.84 -17.75 25.89
C MET A 1 75.09 -18.44 24.76
N LYS A 2 73.77 -18.21 24.63
CA LYS A 2 72.93 -18.76 23.57
C LYS A 2 72.76 -17.68 22.49
N THR A 3 73.25 -17.95 21.29
CA THR A 3 73.12 -17.05 20.13
C THR A 3 71.93 -17.49 19.29
N GLN A 4 71.04 -16.53 18.98
CA GLN A 4 69.86 -16.65 18.13
C GLN A 4 70.22 -17.04 16.69
N GLN A 5 69.34 -17.79 16.00
CA GLN A 5 69.11 -17.51 14.57
C GLN A 5 67.76 -18.05 14.03
N SER A 6 67.05 -17.12 13.37
CA SER A 6 66.04 -17.23 12.31
C SER A 6 64.79 -18.08 12.48
N ARG A 7 63.67 -17.42 12.81
CA ARG A 7 62.32 -17.85 12.38
C ARG A 7 62.07 -17.35 10.96
N THR A 8 62.02 -18.26 10.00
CA THR A 8 61.46 -18.01 8.68
C THR A 8 59.93 -17.93 8.81
N ARG A 9 59.37 -16.72 8.67
CA ARG A 9 57.94 -16.53 8.41
C ARG A 9 57.69 -16.81 6.94
N THR A 10 57.11 -17.96 6.61
CA THR A 10 56.63 -18.21 5.25
C THR A 10 55.26 -17.58 5.08
N LEU A 11 55.17 -16.74 4.07
CA LEU A 11 54.04 -15.91 3.68
C LEU A 11 52.85 -16.73 3.15
N GLY A 12 51.64 -16.26 3.49
CA GLY A 12 50.46 -16.22 2.61
C GLY A 12 50.03 -17.51 1.92
N CYS A 13 49.07 -18.22 2.52
CA CYS A 13 48.12 -19.00 1.71
C CYS A 13 47.08 -18.02 1.15
N GLY A 14 47.44 -17.33 0.06
CA GLY A 14 46.48 -16.59 -0.74
C GLY A 14 45.57 -17.60 -1.44
N SER A 15 44.29 -17.64 -1.05
CA SER A 15 43.28 -18.34 -1.84
C SER A 15 43.31 -17.78 -3.25
N LYS A 16 43.49 -18.65 -4.24
CA LYS A 16 43.48 -18.29 -5.66
C LYS A 16 42.06 -17.81 -5.99
N GLN A 17 41.79 -16.51 -5.82
CA GLN A 17 40.55 -15.89 -6.28
C GLN A 17 40.51 -16.06 -7.80
N ARG A 18 39.77 -17.07 -8.28
CA ARG A 18 39.40 -17.17 -9.68
C ARG A 18 38.48 -15.98 -9.96
N GLY A 19 39.03 -14.95 -10.59
CA GLY A 19 38.25 -13.78 -10.98
C GLY A 19 37.13 -14.21 -11.93
N PHE A 20 35.94 -13.64 -11.73
CA PHE A 20 34.81 -13.83 -12.63
C PHE A 20 35.22 -13.43 -14.05
N THR A 21 35.07 -14.34 -15.00
CA THR A 21 35.31 -14.03 -16.40
C THR A 21 34.14 -13.18 -16.93
N MET A 22 34.41 -12.26 -17.87
CA MET A 22 33.36 -11.43 -18.49
C MET A 22 32.22 -12.26 -19.11
N VAL A 23 32.54 -13.46 -19.61
CA VAL A 23 31.57 -14.37 -20.22
C VAL A 23 30.65 -15.00 -19.18
N GLU A 24 31.15 -15.41 -18.02
CA GLU A 24 30.31 -15.92 -16.92
C GLU A 24 29.35 -14.84 -16.42
N LEU A 25 29.81 -13.59 -16.32
CA LEU A 25 28.94 -12.47 -15.93
C LEU A 25 27.84 -12.22 -16.97
N GLY A 26 28.17 -12.31 -18.26
CA GLY A 26 27.17 -12.25 -19.34
C GLY A 26 26.13 -13.37 -19.26
N PHE A 27 26.57 -14.61 -19.02
CA PHE A 27 25.67 -15.75 -18.86
C PHE A 27 24.76 -15.61 -17.62
N VAL A 28 25.31 -15.14 -16.50
CA VAL A 28 24.53 -14.87 -15.27
C VAL A 28 23.48 -13.80 -15.51
N MET A 29 23.80 -12.72 -16.25
CA MET A 29 22.82 -11.68 -16.58
C MET A 29 21.66 -12.22 -17.42
N VAL A 30 21.95 -13.05 -18.42
CA VAL A 30 20.91 -13.70 -19.24
C VAL A 30 20.02 -14.59 -18.38
N LEU A 31 20.60 -15.36 -17.45
CA LEU A 31 19.82 -16.19 -16.52
C LEU A 31 18.94 -15.35 -15.60
N ILE A 32 19.45 -14.25 -15.03
CA ILE A 32 18.68 -13.36 -14.15
C ILE A 32 17.51 -12.73 -14.90
N VAL A 33 17.74 -12.22 -16.12
CA VAL A 33 16.67 -11.62 -16.93
C VAL A 33 15.61 -12.67 -17.31
N GLY A 34 16.03 -13.87 -17.69
CA GLY A 34 15.13 -14.98 -18.00
C GLY A 34 14.25 -15.38 -16.80
N LEU A 35 14.84 -15.48 -15.61
CA LEU A 35 14.10 -15.77 -14.37
C LEU A 35 13.16 -14.62 -14.01
N ALA A 36 13.62 -13.37 -14.08
CA ALA A 36 12.81 -12.21 -13.77
C ALA A 36 11.55 -12.13 -14.64
N ALA A 37 11.66 -12.44 -15.94
CA ALA A 37 10.52 -12.43 -16.85
C ALA A 37 9.40 -13.42 -16.44
N VAL A 38 9.75 -14.53 -15.80
CA VAL A 38 8.78 -15.55 -15.35
C VAL A 38 8.21 -15.20 -13.96
N PHE A 39 9.04 -14.72 -13.04
CA PHE A 39 8.62 -14.50 -11.64
C PHE A 39 7.98 -13.13 -11.37
N LEU A 40 8.38 -12.07 -12.08
CA LEU A 40 7.87 -10.71 -11.81
C LEU A 40 6.36 -10.54 -12.03
N PRO A 41 5.72 -11.12 -13.08
CA PRO A 41 4.28 -10.96 -13.29
C PRO A 41 3.45 -11.42 -12.10
N ASP A 42 3.85 -12.53 -11.47
CA ASP A 42 3.15 -13.08 -10.32
C ASP A 42 3.29 -12.18 -9.07
N LEU A 43 4.50 -11.63 -8.85
CA LEU A 43 4.74 -10.67 -7.78
C LEU A 43 3.91 -9.39 -7.94
N PHE A 44 3.73 -8.91 -9.16
CA PHE A 44 2.88 -7.74 -9.40
C PHE A 44 1.41 -8.02 -9.09
N LYS A 45 0.89 -9.20 -9.46
CA LYS A 45 -0.48 -9.61 -9.09
C LYS A 45 -0.66 -9.68 -7.58
N GLN A 46 0.27 -10.35 -6.88
CA GLN A 46 0.22 -10.46 -5.41
C GLN A 46 0.26 -9.08 -4.72
N ARG A 47 1.00 -8.12 -5.28
CA ARG A 47 1.01 -6.73 -4.77
C ARG A 47 -0.33 -6.05 -4.97
N GLU A 48 -0.98 -6.22 -6.11
CA GLU A 48 -2.30 -5.64 -6.37
C GLU A 48 -3.38 -6.25 -5.46
N ASP A 49 -3.36 -7.56 -5.25
CA ASP A 49 -4.27 -8.24 -4.31
C ASP A 49 -4.06 -7.75 -2.87
N ALA A 50 -2.80 -7.54 -2.47
CA ALA A 50 -2.47 -6.99 -1.17
C ALA A 50 -2.97 -5.54 -1.01
N LYS A 51 -2.84 -4.72 -2.06
CA LYS A 51 -3.42 -3.36 -2.07
C LYS A 51 -4.93 -3.40 -1.95
N TYR A 52 -5.61 -4.27 -2.69
CA TYR A 52 -7.06 -4.44 -2.60
C TYR A 52 -7.51 -4.75 -1.16
N SER A 53 -6.92 -5.78 -0.54
CA SER A 53 -7.24 -6.16 0.84
C SER A 53 -6.97 -5.02 1.84
N THR A 54 -5.86 -4.30 1.66
CA THR A 54 -5.49 -3.16 2.50
C THR A 54 -6.44 -1.98 2.27
N ALA A 55 -6.91 -1.73 1.05
CA ALA A 55 -7.88 -0.69 0.72
C ALA A 55 -9.20 -0.93 1.44
N ILE A 56 -9.73 -2.16 1.37
CA ILE A 56 -10.94 -2.56 2.10
C ILE A 56 -10.75 -2.34 3.61
N ALA A 57 -9.64 -2.81 4.18
CA ALA A 57 -9.35 -2.63 5.60
C ALA A 57 -9.24 -1.14 5.99
N GLN A 58 -8.59 -0.32 5.15
CA GLN A 58 -8.48 1.12 5.38
C GLN A 58 -9.87 1.78 5.40
N ILE A 59 -10.70 1.48 4.40
CA ILE A 59 -12.05 2.02 4.26
C ILE A 59 -12.95 1.57 5.42
N GLU A 60 -13.00 0.28 5.70
CA GLU A 60 -13.92 -0.26 6.71
C GLU A 60 -13.50 0.06 8.15
N LYS A 61 -12.20 0.18 8.43
CA LYS A 61 -11.71 0.41 9.79
C LYS A 61 -11.32 1.86 10.03
N ASN A 62 -10.43 2.41 9.20
CA ASN A 62 -9.85 3.73 9.47
C ASN A 62 -10.88 4.83 9.19
N PHE A 63 -11.54 4.79 8.03
CA PHE A 63 -12.52 5.83 7.67
C PHE A 63 -13.74 5.79 8.59
N VAL A 64 -14.34 4.62 8.80
CA VAL A 64 -15.47 4.46 9.72
C VAL A 64 -15.10 4.94 11.13
N SER A 65 -13.96 4.52 11.67
CA SER A 65 -13.57 4.91 13.04
C SER A 65 -13.25 6.41 13.17
N ALA A 66 -12.62 7.04 12.17
CA ALA A 66 -12.32 8.46 12.21
C ALA A 66 -13.59 9.31 12.15
N ILE A 67 -14.55 8.93 11.30
CA ILE A 67 -15.86 9.58 11.20
C ILE A 67 -16.62 9.41 12.52
N ALA A 68 -16.74 8.19 13.03
CA ALA A 68 -17.42 7.91 14.30
C ALA A 68 -16.80 8.71 15.46
N ARG A 69 -15.46 8.75 15.58
CA ARG A 69 -14.78 9.56 16.60
C ARG A 69 -15.04 11.06 16.47
N GLN A 70 -15.11 11.57 15.23
CA GLN A 70 -15.38 12.99 15.01
C GLN A 70 -16.84 13.35 15.31
N VAL A 71 -17.78 12.50 14.91
CA VAL A 71 -19.21 12.71 15.16
C VAL A 71 -19.51 12.57 16.65
N ALA A 72 -18.99 11.55 17.33
CA ALA A 72 -19.16 11.38 18.78
C ALA A 72 -18.64 12.59 19.59
N ARG A 73 -17.58 13.25 19.14
CA ARG A 73 -17.02 14.43 19.81
C ARG A 73 -17.85 15.70 19.57
N THR A 74 -18.34 15.89 18.36
CA THR A 74 -19.04 17.12 17.95
C THR A 74 -20.56 17.01 18.10
N ASN A 75 -21.05 15.79 18.36
CA ASN A 75 -22.46 15.42 18.39
C ASN A 75 -23.23 15.90 17.14
N SER A 76 -22.54 15.96 15.99
CA SER A 76 -23.06 16.58 14.77
C SER A 76 -22.36 16.04 13.52
N CYS A 77 -23.15 15.59 12.54
CA CYS A 77 -22.66 15.19 11.23
C CYS A 77 -22.94 16.28 10.19
N THR A 78 -22.05 17.27 10.12
CA THR A 78 -22.17 18.42 9.21
C THR A 78 -20.86 18.67 8.47
N ALA A 79 -20.94 19.35 7.34
CA ALA A 79 -19.77 19.70 6.52
C ALA A 79 -18.74 20.56 7.28
N ALA A 80 -19.15 21.31 8.29
CA ALA A 80 -18.24 22.08 9.15
C ALA A 80 -17.40 21.18 10.07
N ASN A 81 -17.97 20.08 10.54
CA ASN A 81 -17.33 19.19 11.52
C ASN A 81 -16.59 18.03 10.85
N VAL A 82 -17.13 17.49 9.76
CA VAL A 82 -16.56 16.36 9.03
C VAL A 82 -15.81 16.88 7.80
N THR A 83 -14.62 17.42 8.04
CA THR A 83 -13.69 17.88 7.00
C THR A 83 -12.49 16.94 6.91
N LYS A 84 -11.81 16.91 5.77
CA LYS A 84 -10.58 16.13 5.59
C LYS A 84 -9.55 16.42 6.69
N ALA A 85 -9.29 17.69 6.98
CA ALA A 85 -8.35 18.10 8.03
C ALA A 85 -8.75 17.58 9.43
N ASN A 86 -10.04 17.59 9.75
CA ASN A 86 -10.52 17.06 11.02
C ASN A 86 -10.39 15.53 11.09
N LEU A 87 -10.67 14.82 10.00
CA LEU A 87 -10.53 13.37 9.94
C LEU A 87 -9.06 12.92 10.01
N ILE A 88 -8.14 13.67 9.39
CA ILE A 88 -6.69 13.40 9.50
C ILE A 88 -6.24 13.52 10.96
N LYS A 89 -6.68 14.57 11.69
CA LYS A 89 -6.44 14.71 13.13
C LYS A 89 -6.99 13.56 13.98
N ARG A 90 -7.89 12.72 13.44
CA ARG A 90 -8.46 11.55 14.11
C ARG A 90 -7.76 10.23 13.76
N GLY A 91 -6.69 10.30 12.97
CA GLY A 91 -5.87 9.14 12.60
C GLY A 91 -6.11 8.63 11.20
N LEU A 92 -6.82 9.38 10.35
CA LEU A 92 -6.93 9.05 8.93
C LEU A 92 -5.64 9.47 8.20
N PRO A 93 -5.02 8.60 7.39
CA PRO A 93 -3.87 8.99 6.58
C PRO A 93 -4.27 10.01 5.50
N GLU A 94 -3.32 10.81 5.03
CA GLU A 94 -3.56 11.82 3.99
C GLU A 94 -3.85 11.20 2.62
N GLN A 95 -3.31 10.01 2.37
CA GLN A 95 -3.39 9.28 1.11
C GLN A 95 -4.07 7.91 1.26
N THR A 96 -4.54 7.37 0.14
CA THR A 96 -5.03 6.00 0.01
C THR A 96 -3.88 5.00 -0.02
N VAL A 97 -4.17 3.70 0.04
CA VAL A 97 -3.13 2.65 -0.15
C VAL A 97 -2.50 2.69 -1.54
N PHE A 98 -3.16 3.34 -2.50
CA PHE A 98 -2.70 3.53 -3.86
C PHE A 98 -1.85 4.80 -4.03
N GLY A 99 -1.60 5.55 -2.95
CA GLY A 99 -0.83 6.80 -3.00
C GLY A 99 -1.60 7.97 -3.61
N THR A 100 -2.92 7.85 -3.79
CA THR A 100 -3.77 8.91 -4.31
C THR A 100 -4.38 9.73 -3.19
N GLU A 101 -4.75 10.97 -3.48
CA GLU A 101 -5.54 11.79 -2.56
C GLU A 101 -6.98 11.29 -2.45
N TRP A 102 -7.56 11.36 -1.25
CA TRP A 102 -8.99 11.20 -1.03
C TRP A 102 -9.62 12.53 -0.59
N SER A 103 -10.93 12.68 -0.77
CA SER A 103 -11.67 13.90 -0.45
C SER A 103 -13.05 13.63 0.12
N VAL A 104 -13.61 14.58 0.88
CA VAL A 104 -15.00 14.56 1.31
C VAL A 104 -15.84 15.16 0.19
N ALA A 105 -16.65 14.33 -0.47
CA ALA A 105 -17.52 14.72 -1.58
C ALA A 105 -18.77 15.46 -1.09
N GLY A 106 -19.25 15.14 0.11
CA GLY A 106 -20.40 15.81 0.71
C GLY A 106 -20.75 15.27 2.07
N VAL A 107 -21.43 16.08 2.89
CA VAL A 107 -21.94 15.66 4.20
C VAL A 107 -23.42 16.03 4.26
N ALA A 108 -24.27 15.03 4.26
CA ALA A 108 -25.70 15.14 4.54
C ALA A 108 -25.98 14.83 6.02
N SER A 109 -27.21 15.06 6.48
CA SER A 109 -27.58 14.98 7.90
C SER A 109 -27.23 13.66 8.60
N ASN A 110 -27.08 12.55 7.87
CA ASN A 110 -26.70 11.26 8.45
C ASN A 110 -25.72 10.44 7.57
N VAL A 111 -25.17 11.04 6.51
CA VAL A 111 -24.26 10.35 5.59
C VAL A 111 -23.11 11.25 5.18
N VAL A 112 -21.89 10.75 5.29
CA VAL A 112 -20.66 11.38 4.81
C VAL A 112 -20.22 10.66 3.54
N SER A 113 -20.21 11.36 2.42
CA SER A 113 -19.71 10.85 1.14
C SER A 113 -18.23 11.20 0.99
N ILE A 114 -17.39 10.20 0.73
CA ILE A 114 -15.95 10.34 0.53
C ILE A 114 -15.59 9.74 -0.82
N THR A 115 -14.80 10.46 -1.61
CA THR A 115 -14.18 9.93 -2.82
C THR A 115 -12.82 9.35 -2.46
N TYR A 116 -12.67 8.05 -2.66
CA TYR A 116 -11.43 7.30 -2.46
C TYR A 116 -10.80 7.02 -3.82
N GLY A 117 -9.59 7.53 -4.06
CA GLY A 117 -8.86 7.28 -5.30
C GLY A 117 -8.26 5.86 -5.35
N VAL A 118 -8.30 5.27 -6.53
CA VAL A 118 -7.77 3.93 -6.82
C VAL A 118 -6.81 4.07 -8.01
N ASP A 119 -5.53 3.82 -7.77
CA ASP A 119 -4.49 3.74 -8.80
C ASP A 119 -3.97 2.30 -8.83
N SER A 120 -4.74 1.46 -9.54
CA SER A 120 -4.46 0.04 -9.72
C SER A 120 -4.22 -0.26 -11.19
N THR A 121 -3.35 -1.23 -11.44
CA THR A 121 -3.14 -1.76 -12.79
C THR A 121 -4.30 -2.66 -13.25
N ASP A 122 -5.18 -3.08 -12.33
CA ASP A 122 -6.41 -3.80 -12.62
C ASP A 122 -7.57 -2.81 -12.75
N SER A 123 -8.15 -2.73 -13.96
CA SER A 123 -9.30 -1.86 -14.26
C SER A 123 -10.55 -2.23 -13.46
N SER A 124 -10.63 -3.45 -12.93
CA SER A 124 -11.78 -3.95 -12.17
C SER A 124 -11.71 -3.57 -10.68
N ALA A 125 -10.53 -3.18 -10.18
CA ALA A 125 -10.29 -2.96 -8.75
C ALA A 125 -11.29 -2.00 -8.09
N ALA A 126 -11.60 -0.86 -8.73
CA ALA A 126 -12.59 0.08 -8.19
C ALA A 126 -14.00 -0.52 -8.12
N GLY A 127 -14.39 -1.31 -9.12
CA GLY A 127 -15.67 -2.01 -9.15
C GLY A 127 -15.78 -3.08 -8.07
N ASP A 128 -14.73 -3.88 -7.90
CA ASP A 128 -14.67 -4.93 -6.88
C ASP A 128 -14.68 -4.35 -5.47
N ILE A 129 -13.95 -3.25 -5.25
CA ILE A 129 -13.99 -2.51 -3.98
C ILE A 129 -15.41 -2.05 -3.69
N ALA A 130 -16.08 -1.40 -4.65
CA ALA A 130 -17.44 -0.93 -4.46
C ALA A 130 -18.42 -2.09 -4.16
N ALA A 131 -18.29 -3.21 -4.87
CA ALA A 131 -19.14 -4.40 -4.69
C ALA A 131 -18.92 -5.11 -3.34
N MET A 132 -17.70 -5.06 -2.80
CA MET A 132 -17.42 -5.58 -1.47
C MET A 132 -17.99 -4.66 -0.38
N LEU A 133 -17.77 -3.35 -0.52
CA LEU A 133 -18.20 -2.36 0.46
C LEU A 133 -19.73 -2.19 0.53
N SER A 134 -20.46 -2.43 -0.56
CA SER A 134 -21.92 -2.42 -0.57
C SER A 134 -22.56 -3.48 0.33
N LYS A 135 -21.78 -4.47 0.79
CA LYS A 135 -22.23 -5.50 1.73
C LYS A 135 -22.04 -5.10 3.20
N ASN A 136 -21.34 -3.99 3.47
CA ASN A 136 -21.03 -3.55 4.83
C ASN A 136 -22.17 -2.70 5.42
N ALA A 137 -22.64 -3.05 6.62
CA ALA A 137 -23.75 -2.36 7.27
C ALA A 137 -23.45 -0.90 7.71
N ASN A 138 -22.18 -0.51 7.85
CA ASN A 138 -21.79 0.86 8.19
C ASN A 138 -21.67 1.77 6.96
N ILE A 139 -21.75 1.19 5.77
CA ILE A 139 -21.66 1.87 4.49
C ILE A 139 -23.08 1.95 3.91
N SER A 140 -23.55 3.18 3.67
CA SER A 140 -24.85 3.44 3.07
C SER A 140 -24.82 3.32 1.54
N SER A 141 -23.67 3.58 0.92
CA SER A 141 -23.48 3.47 -0.53
C SER A 141 -22.00 3.28 -0.86
N ALA A 142 -21.72 2.54 -1.92
CA ALA A 142 -20.40 2.44 -2.52
C ALA A 142 -20.58 2.37 -4.04
N VAL A 143 -20.03 3.36 -4.75
CA VAL A 143 -20.21 3.51 -6.21
C VAL A 143 -18.85 3.71 -6.84
N ALA A 144 -18.49 2.86 -7.79
CA ALA A 144 -17.27 3.04 -8.58
C ALA A 144 -17.44 4.20 -9.56
N ASN A 145 -16.45 5.09 -9.62
CA ASN A 145 -16.39 6.22 -10.56
C ASN A 145 -15.44 5.86 -11.71
N GLY A 146 -15.84 4.89 -12.54
CA GLY A 146 -14.95 4.29 -13.53
C GLY A 146 -13.87 3.44 -12.86
N THR A 147 -12.64 3.51 -13.37
CA THR A 147 -11.51 2.68 -12.90
C THR A 147 -10.64 3.37 -11.84
N THR A 148 -10.82 4.68 -11.64
CA THR A 148 -9.86 5.52 -10.88
C THR A 148 -10.31 5.87 -9.46
N GLY A 149 -11.49 5.42 -9.04
CA GLY A 149 -11.96 5.73 -7.69
C GLY A 149 -13.33 5.19 -7.34
N VAL A 150 -13.66 5.32 -6.07
CA VAL A 150 -14.93 4.88 -5.47
C VAL A 150 -15.47 6.00 -4.60
N THR A 151 -16.75 6.34 -4.74
CA THR A 151 -17.47 7.20 -3.79
C THR A 151 -18.16 6.32 -2.76
N ILE A 152 -17.80 6.49 -1.48
CA ILE A 152 -18.34 5.75 -0.35
C ILE A 152 -19.16 6.68 0.54
N GLY A 153 -20.41 6.33 0.79
CA GLY A 153 -21.28 6.97 1.79
C GLY A 153 -21.19 6.25 3.12
N TYR A 154 -20.61 6.87 4.13
CA TYR A 154 -20.57 6.36 5.51
C TYR A 154 -21.72 6.91 6.33
N ARG A 155 -22.33 6.07 7.17
CA ARG A 155 -23.34 6.52 8.13
C ARG A 155 -22.66 7.23 9.30
N CYS A 156 -23.33 8.24 9.88
CA CYS A 156 -22.79 9.05 10.97
C CYS A 156 -23.15 8.54 12.38
N ASN A 157 -23.46 7.25 12.51
CA ASN A 157 -23.95 6.62 13.74
C ASN A 157 -22.84 6.12 14.67
#